data_AF-A0A843GYP4-F1
#
_entry.id   AF-A0A843GYP4-F1
#
_cell.length_a   1.000
_cell.length_b   1.000
_cell.length_c   1.000
_cell.angle_alpha   90.00
_cell.angle_beta   90.00
_cell.angle_gamma   90.00
#
_symmetry.space_group_name_H-M   'P 1'
#
loop_
_entity.id
_entity.type
_entity.pdbx_description
1 polymer ?
#
loop_
_entity_poly.entity_id
_entity_poly.type
_entity_poly.pdbx_seq_one_letter_code
_entity_poly.pdbx_strand_id
1 'polypeptide(L)' 'MNIMTPEEFKNKMQEIYDKSYGGGEEGHIMADMLFCEVLTQLGYKEGIDIFNSMEVWYA' A
#
# COMPACT_ATOMS: atom_id res chain seq x y z
N MET A 1 -7.79 10.54 13.38
CA MET A 1 -6.98 10.00 12.27
C MET A 1 -7.63 10.50 10.99
N ASN A 2 -6.88 11.18 10.12
CA ASN A 2 -7.42 11.56 8.81
C ASN A 2 -7.38 10.32 7.90
N ILE A 3 -8.53 9.97 7.34
CA ILE A 3 -8.65 8.90 6.34
C ILE A 3 -8.16 9.47 5.01
N MET A 4 -7.24 8.77 4.37
CA MET A 4 -6.78 9.11 3.03
C MET A 4 -7.96 9.10 2.04
N THR A 5 -8.11 10.18 1.30
CA THR A 5 -9.14 10.29 0.27
C THR A 5 -8.77 9.48 -0.98
N PRO A 6 -9.75 9.13 -1.83
CA PRO A 6 -9.47 8.46 -3.11
C PRO A 6 -8.51 9.26 -4.01
N GLU A 7 -8.56 10.59 -3.97
CA GLU A 7 -7.66 11.45 -4.75
C GLU A 7 -6.22 11.41 -4.23
N GLU A 8 -6.03 11.51 -2.91
CA GLU A 8 -4.71 11.38 -2.29
C GLU A 8 -4.11 10.00 -2.53
N PHE A 9 -4.92 8.94 -2.43
CA PHE A 9 -4.50 7.58 -2.73
C PHE A 9 -4.03 7.43 -4.18
N LYS A 10 -4.82 7.91 -5.14
CA LYS A 10 -4.46 7.91 -6.57
C LYS A 10 -3.13 8.63 -6.80
N ASN A 11 -2.95 9.81 -6.20
CA ASN A 11 -1.73 10.61 -6.38
C ASN A 11 -0.50 9.89 -5.78
N LYS A 12 -0.61 9.32 -4.58
CA LYS A 12 0.47 8.53 -3.96
C LYS A 12 0.82 7.28 -4.77
N MET A 13 -0.19 6.60 -5.32
CA MET A 13 0.05 5.43 -6.17
C MET A 13 0.76 5.82 -7.48
N GLN A 14 0.40 6.96 -8.07
CA GLN A 14 1.10 7.49 -9.25
C GLN A 14 2.56 7.83 -8.92
N GLU A 15 2.83 8.44 -7.77
CA GLU A 15 4.20 8.71 -7.33
C GLU A 15 5.03 7.43 -7.17
N ILE A 16 4.44 6.36 -6.65
CA ILE A 16 5.09 5.04 -6.53
C ILE A 16 5.39 4.48 -7.92
N TYR A 17 4.43 4.54 -8.84
CA TYR A 17 4.61 4.12 -10.22
C TYR A 17 5.76 4.88 -10.91
N ASP A 18 5.77 6.21 -10.79
CA ASP A 18 6.78 7.06 -11.43
C ASP A 18 8.19 6.80 -10.87
N LYS A 19 8.31 6.63 -9.55
CA LYS A 19 9.59 6.33 -8.87
C LYS A 19 10.15 4.96 -9.19
N SER A 20 9.26 3.98 -9.38
CA SER A 20 9.62 2.61 -9.74
C SER A 20 9.75 2.40 -11.25
N TYR A 21 9.73 3.48 -12.06
CA TYR A 21 9.78 3.41 -13.53
C TYR A 21 8.72 2.48 -14.13
N GLY A 22 7.55 2.42 -13.50
CA GLY A 22 6.39 1.66 -13.94
C GLY A 22 6.26 0.24 -13.37
N GLY A 23 7.11 -0.15 -12.40
CA GLY A 23 6.91 -1.39 -11.65
C GLY A 23 8.17 -1.98 -11.04
N GLY A 24 8.20 -3.30 -10.93
CA GLY A 24 9.26 -3.99 -10.22
C GLY A 24 8.98 -4.13 -8.73
N GLU A 25 9.77 -4.94 -8.08
CA GLU A 25 9.53 -5.38 -6.71
C GLU A 25 9.43 -4.23 -5.70
N GLU A 26 10.34 -3.26 -5.76
CA GLU A 26 10.30 -2.10 -4.87
C GLU A 26 9.00 -1.29 -5.02
N GLY A 27 8.50 -1.15 -6.26
CA GLY A 27 7.22 -0.51 -6.53
C GLY A 27 6.04 -1.27 -5.93
N HIS A 28 6.04 -2.60 -6.05
CA HIS A 28 5.00 -3.45 -5.45
C HIS A 28 5.04 -3.44 -3.92
N ILE A 29 6.23 -3.49 -3.32
CA ILE A 29 6.41 -3.37 -1.86
C ILE A 29 5.86 -2.03 -1.36
N MET A 30 6.19 -0.92 -2.01
CA MET A 30 5.67 0.40 -1.65
C MET A 30 4.15 0.50 -1.81
N ALA A 31 3.60 -0.10 -2.87
CA ALA A 31 2.16 -0.13 -3.09
C ALA A 31 1.43 -0.92 -1.99
N ASP A 32 1.96 -2.09 -1.59
CA ASP A 32 1.41 -2.90 -0.50
C ASP A 32 1.39 -2.15 0.83
N MET A 33 2.48 -1.44 1.15
CA MET A 33 2.53 -0.60 2.35
C MET A 33 1.42 0.46 2.33
N LEU A 34 1.20 1.11 1.18
CA LEU A 34 0.14 2.11 1.01
C LEU A 34 -1.26 1.48 1.16
N PHE A 35 -1.50 0.29 0.59
CA PHE A 35 -2.76 -0.43 0.75
C PHE A 35 -3.02 -0.78 2.22
N CYS A 36 -2.00 -1.29 2.92
CA CYS A 36 -2.10 -1.63 4.34
C CYS A 36 -2.44 -0.41 5.19
N GLU A 37 -1.83 0.74 4.91
CA GLU A 37 -2.13 2.00 5.59
C GLU A 37 -3.60 2.41 5.39
N VAL A 38 -4.07 2.44 4.15
CA VAL A 38 -5.46 2.86 3.82
C VAL A 38 -6.47 1.91 4.44
N LEU A 39 -6.28 0.60 4.31
CA LEU A 39 -7.19 -0.39 4.88
C LEU A 39 -7.22 -0.34 6.41
N THR A 40 -6.07 -0.07 7.04
CA THR A 40 -6.01 0.15 8.50
C THR A 40 -6.83 1.39 8.90
N GLN A 41 -6.70 2.50 8.17
CA GLN A 41 -7.48 3.73 8.42
C GLN A 41 -8.99 3.52 8.23
N LEU A 42 -9.39 2.61 7.33
CA LEU A 42 -10.78 2.23 7.08
C LEU A 42 -11.34 1.23 8.11
N GLY A 43 -10.54 0.78 9.08
CA GLY A 43 -10.96 -0.11 10.16
C GLY A 43 -10.67 -1.60 9.94
N TYR A 44 -9.97 -1.97 8.87
CA TYR A 44 -9.61 -3.37 8.56
C TYR A 44 -8.30 -3.82 9.23
N LYS A 45 -7.93 -3.22 10.37
CA LYS A 45 -6.62 -3.47 11.01
C LYS A 45 -6.35 -4.95 11.28
N GLU A 46 -7.33 -5.70 11.80
CA GLU A 46 -7.13 -7.12 12.11
C GLU A 46 -6.80 -7.96 10.86
N GLY A 47 -7.41 -7.62 9.71
CA GLY A 47 -7.08 -8.25 8.43
C GLY A 47 -5.67 -7.90 7.95
N ILE A 48 -5.24 -6.65 8.17
CA ILE A 48 -3.88 -6.20 7.86
C ILE A 48 -2.84 -6.85 8.77
N ASP A 49 -3.15 -7.07 10.05
CA ASP A 49 -2.26 -7.79 10.98
C ASP A 49 -2.03 -9.24 10.50
N ILE A 50 -3.09 -9.91 9.99
CA ILE A 50 -2.97 -11.24 9.38
C ILE A 50 -2.14 -11.18 8.09
N PHE A 51 -2.42 -10.22 7.19
CA PHE A 51 -1.66 -10.06 5.93
C PHE A 51 -0.16 -9.87 6.20
N ASN A 52 0.20 -9.01 7.16
CA ASN A 52 1.60 -8.76 7.54
C ASN A 52 2.29 -9.96 8.18
N SER A 53 1.56 -10.99 8.62
CA SER A 53 2.13 -12.24 9.15
C SER A 53 2.42 -13.28 8.07
N MET A 54 1.96 -13.06 6.84
CA MET A 54 2.20 -13.96 5.71
C MET A 54 3.63 -13.76 5.17
N GLU A 55 4.17 -14.78 4.52
CA GLU A 55 5.42 -14.63 3.77
C GLU A 55 5.24 -13.62 2.64
N VAL A 56 6.21 -12.72 2.48
CA VAL A 56 6.23 -11.76 1.37
C VAL A 56 6.41 -12.53 0.06
N TRP A 57 5.60 -12.19 -0.95
CA TRP A 57 5.56 -12.93 -2.21
C TRP A 57 6.67 -12.51 -3.20
N TYR A 58 7.21 -11.31 -3.03
CA TYR A 58 8.32 -10.76 -3.84
C TYR A 58 9.68 -11.28 -3.32
N ALA A 59 10.71 -11.35 -4.19
CA ALA A 59 11.88 -12.22 -4.05
C ALA A 59 13.18 -11.51 -3.62
#